data_AF-A0A969ZRI4-F1
#
_entry.id   AF-A0A969ZRI4-F1
#
_cell.length_a   1.000
_cell.length_b   1.000
_cell.length_c   1.000
_cell.angle_alpha   90.00
_cell.angle_beta   90.00
_cell.angle_gamma   90.00
#
_symmetry.space_group_name_H-M   'P 1'
#
loop_
_entity.id
_entity.type
_entity.pdbx_description
1 polymer ?
#
loop_
_entity_poly.entity_id
_entity_poly.type
_entity_poly.pdbx_seq_one_letter_code
_entity_poly.pdbx_strand_id
1 'polypeptide(L)' 'MKNRVKIYRNIAGLNQENLAKKAGITRQTLGLIEKGK' A
#
# COMPACT_ATOMS: atom_id res chain seq x y z
N MET A 1 11.85 -6.13 -8.68
CA MET A 1 12.02 -4.86 -7.92
C MET A 1 11.68 -5.12 -6.45
N LYS A 2 12.45 -4.60 -5.48
CA LYS A 2 12.06 -4.68 -4.06
C LYS A 2 10.92 -3.69 -3.79
N ASN A 3 9.71 -4.17 -3.57
CA ASN A 3 8.58 -3.31 -3.21
C ASN A 3 8.81 -2.68 -1.82
N ARG A 4 8.81 -1.35 -1.72
CA ARG A 4 8.99 -0.59 -0.47
C ARG A 4 7.70 0.08 0.04
N VAL A 5 6.59 -0.09 -0.66
CA VAL A 5 5.30 0.55 -0.33
C VAL A 5 4.86 0.21 1.09
N LYS A 6 4.96 -1.07 1.49
CA LYS A 6 4.62 -1.51 2.85
C LYS A 6 5.46 -0.82 3.93
N ILE A 7 6.75 -0.60 3.67
CA ILE A 7 7.68 0.05 4.61
C ILE A 7 7.28 1.51 4.79
N TYR A 8 7.16 2.27 3.71
CA TYR A 8 6.80 3.68 3.77
C TYR A 8 5.39 3.90 4.32
N ARG A 9 4.45 3.00 4.00
CA ARG A 9 3.09 3.03 4.56
C ARG A 9 3.12 2.89 6.08
N ASN A 10 3.91 1.96 6.62
CA ASN A 10 4.04 1.76 8.05
C ASN A 10 4.75 2.95 8.73
N ILE A 11 5.79 3.52 8.12
CA ILE A 11 6.45 4.75 8.61
C ILE A 11 5.46 5.91 8.69
N ALA A 12 4.56 6.02 7.71
CA ALA A 12 3.50 7.03 7.68
C ALA A 12 2.32 6.72 8.63
N GLY A 13 2.35 5.62 9.41
CA GLY A 13 1.26 5.23 10.31
C GLY A 13 -0.04 4.85 9.59
N LEU A 14 0.02 4.55 8.30
CA LEU A 14 -1.17 4.23 7.50
C LEU A 14 -1.42 2.72 7.50
N ASN A 15 -2.68 2.32 7.58
CA ASN A 15 -3.08 0.97 7.18
C ASN A 15 -3.34 0.92 5.66
N GLN A 16 -3.53 -0.28 5.10
CA GLN A 16 -3.75 -0.44 3.66
C GLN A 16 -5.00 0.30 3.17
N GLU A 17 -6.08 0.30 3.95
CA GLU A 17 -7.33 0.98 3.60
C GLU A 17 -7.11 2.50 3.44
N ASN A 18 -6.42 3.11 4.40
CA ASN A 18 -6.14 4.54 4.42
C ASN A 18 -5.23 4.96 3.25
N LEU A 19 -4.19 4.16 2.95
CA LEU A 19 -3.32 4.45 1.81
C LEU A 19 -4.06 4.25 0.49
N ALA A 20 -4.85 3.19 0.36
CA ALA A 20 -5.61 2.91 -0.85
C ALA A 20 -6.59 4.05 -1.16
N LYS A 21 -7.34 4.50 -0.15
CA LYS A 21 -8.25 5.65 -0.25
C LYS A 21 -7.51 6.93 -0.68
N LYS A 22 -6.36 7.22 -0.07
CA LYS A 22 -5.53 8.40 -0.43
C LYS A 22 -4.97 8.33 -1.85
N ALA A 23 -4.65 7.13 -2.32
CA ALA A 23 -4.10 6.88 -3.65
C ALA A 23 -5.17 6.68 -4.73
N GLY A 24 -6.46 6.72 -4.38
CA GLY A 24 -7.55 6.52 -5.34
C GLY A 24 -7.64 5.11 -5.90
N ILE A 25 -7.15 4.10 -5.16
CA ILE A 25 -7.19 2.69 -5.55
C ILE A 25 -7.95 1.86 -4.51
N THR A 26 -8.31 0.62 -4.86
CA THR A 26 -8.90 -0.30 -3.89
C THR A 26 -7.81 -0.86 -2.96
N ARG A 27 -8.21 -1.25 -1.74
CA ARG A 27 -7.35 -1.97 -0.80
C ARG A 27 -6.77 -3.25 -1.41
N GLN A 28 -7.54 -3.95 -2.25
CA GLN A 28 -7.11 -5.17 -2.95
C GLN A 28 -5.95 -4.88 -3.91
N THR A 29 -6.07 -3.82 -4.73
CA THR A 29 -5.00 -3.37 -5.63
C THR A 29 -3.74 -3.02 -4.85
N LEU A 30 -3.87 -2.28 -3.75
CA LEU A 30 -2.71 -1.98 -2.89
C LEU A 30 -2.06 -3.25 -2.32
N GLY A 31 -2.88 -4.25 -1.95
CA GLY A 31 -2.39 -5.54 -1.47
C GLY A 31 -1.63 -6.35 -2.52
N LEU A 32 -2.03 -6.28 -3.79
CA LEU A 32 -1.30 -6.88 -4.92
C LEU A 32 0.04 -6.18 -5.14
N ILE A 33 0.02 -4.83 -5.15
CA ILE A 33 1.23 -4.01 -5.23
C ILE A 33 2.20 -4.43 -4.13
N GLU A 34 1.80 -4.39 -2.85
CA GLU A 34 2.67 -4.75 -1.72
C GLU A 34 3.22 -6.18 -1.78
N LYS A 35 2.54 -7.10 -2.49
CA LYS A 35 2.99 -8.48 -2.75
C LYS A 35 3.85 -8.62 -4.01
N GLY A 36 3.97 -7.58 -4.83
CA GLY A 36 4.70 -7.58 -6.10
C GLY A 36 3.97 -8.31 -7.23
N LYS A 37 2.63 -8.33 -7.18
CA LYS A 37 1.75 -8.89 -8.21
C LYS A 37 1.05 -7.79 -9.01
#